data_AF-A0AB32US73-F1
#
_entry.id   AF-A0AB32US73-F1
#
_cell.length_a   1.000
_cell.length_b   1.000
_cell.length_c   1.000
_cell.angle_alpha   90.00
_cell.angle_beta   90.00
_cell.angle_gamma   90.00
#
_symmetry.space_group_name_H-M   'P 1'
#
loop_
_entity.id
_entity.type
_entity.pdbx_description
1 polymer ?
#
loop_
_entity_poly.entity_id
_entity_poly.type
_entity_poly.pdbx_seq_one_letter_code
_entity_poly.pdbx_strand_id
1 'polypeptide(L)'
;MAKSIALPMLCLVLLVALPSPSYSQGGLQFCPTELTIPGTCGNNGGFECFEAINAKFGASAMAMKCTCQALQSNERLCKCLIVCRE
;
A
#
# COMPACT_ATOMS: atom_id res chain seq x y z
N MET A 1 -14.68 57.50 -7.77
CA MET A 1 -14.05 56.29 -8.33
C MET A 1 -14.19 55.17 -7.32
N ALA A 2 -15.31 54.43 -7.34
CA ALA A 2 -15.48 53.27 -6.47
C ALA A 2 -14.76 52.09 -7.13
N LYS A 3 -13.52 51.80 -6.69
CA LYS A 3 -12.81 50.59 -7.11
C LYS A 3 -13.62 49.40 -6.61
N SER A 4 -14.15 48.61 -7.54
CA SER A 4 -14.98 47.45 -7.24
C SER A 4 -14.12 46.36 -6.61
N ILE A 5 -13.98 46.40 -5.28
CA ILE A 5 -13.27 45.40 -4.46
C ILE A 5 -14.13 44.15 -4.25
N ALA A 6 -15.39 44.16 -4.74
CA ALA A 6 -16.31 43.04 -4.64
C ALA A 6 -15.88 41.84 -5.50
N LEU A 7 -15.23 42.09 -6.65
CA LEU A 7 -14.83 41.05 -7.59
C LEU A 7 -13.76 40.06 -7.04
N PRO A 8 -12.63 40.52 -6.46
CA PRO A 8 -11.61 39.60 -5.94
C PRO A 8 -12.08 38.84 -4.69
N MET A 9 -12.93 39.46 -3.86
CA MET A 9 -13.48 38.81 -2.67
C MET A 9 -14.45 37.68 -3.02
N LEU A 10 -15.26 37.85 -4.07
CA LEU A 10 -16.21 36.82 -4.53
C LEU A 10 -15.47 35.58 -5.09
N CYS A 11 -14.33 35.78 -5.76
CA CYS A 11 -13.49 34.68 -6.24
C CYS A 11 -12.82 33.88 -5.11
N LEU A 12 -12.40 34.53 -4.02
CA LEU A 12 -11.84 33.82 -2.87
C LEU A 12 -12.88 32.94 -2.18
N VAL A 13 -14.12 33.41 -2.03
CA VAL A 13 -15.21 32.65 -1.38
C VAL A 13 -15.59 31.41 -2.20
N LEU A 14 -15.57 31.50 -3.54
CA LEU A 14 -15.81 30.35 -4.41
C LEU A 14 -14.75 29.25 -4.27
N LEU A 15 -13.48 29.62 -4.05
CA LEU A 15 -12.37 28.66 -3.92
C LEU A 15 -12.41 27.87 -2.62
N VAL A 16 -12.92 28.46 -1.52
CA VAL A 16 -13.10 27.75 -0.23
C VAL A 16 -14.35 26.87 -0.20
N ALA A 17 -15.30 27.09 -1.12
CA ALA A 17 -16.55 26.36 -1.21
C ALA A 17 -16.46 25.10 -2.09
N LEU A 18 -15.31 24.82 -2.74
CA LEU A 18 -15.12 23.52 -3.36
C LEU A 18 -15.06 22.48 -2.23
N PRO A 19 -16.02 21.52 -2.17
CA PRO A 19 -15.85 20.37 -1.31
C PRO A 19 -14.56 19.69 -1.77
N SER A 20 -13.52 19.72 -0.92
CA SER A 20 -12.38 18.83 -1.08
C SER A 20 -12.95 17.43 -1.25
N PRO A 21 -12.64 16.69 -2.33
CA PRO A 21 -13.05 15.31 -2.40
C PRO A 21 -12.43 14.64 -1.19
N SER A 22 -13.28 14.24 -0.24
CA SER A 22 -12.90 13.44 0.91
C SER A 22 -12.54 12.05 0.40
N TYR A 23 -11.40 11.94 -0.28
CA TYR A 23 -10.68 10.71 -0.56
C TYR A 23 -10.15 10.14 0.76
N SER A 24 -11.05 9.74 1.64
CA SER A 24 -10.67 9.02 2.86
C SER A 24 -11.73 8.04 3.33
N GLN A 25 -12.54 7.49 2.42
CA GLN A 25 -13.46 6.38 2.72
C GLN A 25 -13.00 5.02 2.15
N GLY A 26 -11.73 4.87 1.83
CA GLY A 26 -11.12 3.56 1.55
C GLY A 26 -9.79 3.46 2.28
N GLY A 27 -9.79 2.95 3.51
CA GLY A 27 -8.53 2.60 4.17
C GLY A 27 -7.74 1.59 3.33
N LEU A 28 -6.40 1.61 3.44
CA LEU A 28 -5.55 0.58 2.85
C LEU A 28 -6.03 -0.80 3.32
N GLN A 29 -6.61 -1.58 2.41
CA GLN A 29 -7.00 -2.95 2.69
C GLN A 29 -5.82 -3.87 2.44
N PHE A 30 -5.64 -4.85 3.33
CA PHE A 30 -4.57 -5.82 3.25
C PHE A 30 -5.13 -7.20 2.95
N CYS A 31 -4.62 -7.81 1.88
CA CYS A 31 -5.04 -9.12 1.38
C CYS A 31 -3.92 -10.15 1.59
N PRO A 32 -4.25 -11.42 1.90
CA PRO A 32 -3.25 -12.48 1.96
C PRO A 32 -2.62 -12.70 0.59
N THR A 33 -1.32 -12.97 0.58
CA THR A 33 -0.58 -13.31 -0.63
C THR A 33 0.48 -14.35 -0.30
N GLU A 34 0.64 -15.28 -1.22
CA GLU A 34 1.56 -16.39 -1.11
C GLU A 34 2.57 -16.39 -2.25
N LEU A 35 3.79 -16.82 -1.94
CA LEU A 35 4.86 -17.01 -2.91
C LEU A 35 5.74 -18.18 -2.50
N THR A 36 5.83 -19.20 -3.34
CA THR A 36 6.81 -20.28 -3.17
C THR A 36 8.11 -19.91 -3.85
N ILE A 37 9.22 -20.04 -3.13
CA ILE A 37 10.58 -19.81 -3.61
C ILE A 37 11.52 -20.96 -3.18
N PRO A 38 12.63 -21.20 -3.90
CA PRO A 38 13.61 -22.19 -3.49
C PRO A 38 14.30 -21.82 -2.15
N GLY A 39 14.80 -22.84 -1.47
CA GLY A 39 15.51 -22.76 -0.18
C GLY A 39 14.65 -23.13 1.02
N THR A 40 15.25 -23.12 2.20
CA THR A 40 14.59 -23.36 3.49
C THR A 40 14.39 -22.06 4.28
N CYS A 41 13.58 -22.09 5.35
CA CYS A 41 13.44 -20.96 6.25
C CYS A 41 14.63 -20.90 7.22
N GLY A 42 15.44 -19.83 7.15
CA GLY A 42 16.43 -19.51 8.16
C GLY A 42 15.85 -18.71 9.32
N ASN A 43 16.69 -18.29 10.28
CA ASN A 43 16.27 -17.46 11.41
C ASN A 43 15.58 -16.15 11.00
N ASN A 44 15.87 -15.63 9.80
CA ASN A 44 15.29 -14.40 9.25
C ASN A 44 14.25 -14.66 8.14
N GLY A 45 13.69 -15.87 8.06
CA GLY A 45 12.81 -16.27 6.95
C GLY A 45 11.62 -15.32 6.71
N GLY A 46 11.07 -14.70 7.76
CA GLY A 46 10.00 -13.70 7.62
C GLY A 46 10.46 -12.43 6.88
N PHE A 47 11.67 -11.94 7.15
CA PHE A 47 12.25 -10.80 6.45
C PHE A 47 12.64 -11.14 5.02
N GLU A 48 13.23 -12.32 4.79
CA GLU A 48 13.52 -12.78 3.44
C GLU A 48 12.24 -12.91 2.59
N CYS A 49 11.13 -13.36 3.20
CA CYS A 49 9.82 -13.38 2.56
C CYS A 49 9.26 -11.98 2.28
N PHE A 50 9.47 -11.03 3.19
CA PHE A 50 9.14 -9.62 2.96
C PHE A 50 9.88 -9.06 1.73
N GLU A 51 11.19 -9.32 1.62
CA GLU A 51 11.98 -8.86 0.48
C GLU A 51 11.52 -9.54 -0.82
N ALA A 52 11.31 -10.86 -0.81
CA ALA A 52 10.88 -11.62 -1.99
C ALA A 52 9.50 -11.17 -2.51
N ILE A 53 8.54 -10.93 -1.60
CA ILE A 53 7.21 -10.43 -1.98
C ILE A 53 7.29 -9.01 -2.55
N ASN A 54 8.01 -8.08 -1.91
CA ASN A 54 8.17 -6.73 -2.44
C ASN A 54 8.96 -6.70 -3.76
N ALA A 55 9.92 -7.61 -3.96
CA ALA A 55 10.62 -7.74 -5.23
C ALA A 55 9.69 -8.22 -6.36
N LYS A 56 8.78 -9.16 -6.08
CA LYS A 56 7.84 -9.70 -7.07
C LYS A 56 6.70 -8.75 -7.40
N PHE A 57 6.13 -8.11 -6.38
CA PHE A 57 4.91 -7.32 -6.50
C PHE A 57 5.20 -5.80 -6.57
N GLY A 58 6.40 -5.37 -6.21
CA GLY A 58 6.81 -3.96 -6.11
C GLY A 58 6.61 -3.40 -4.71
N ALA A 59 7.37 -2.34 -4.36
CA ALA A 59 7.35 -1.74 -3.03
C ALA A 59 5.96 -1.18 -2.61
N SER A 60 5.11 -0.82 -3.58
CA SER A 60 3.72 -0.43 -3.33
C SER A 60 2.83 -1.56 -2.80
N ALA A 61 3.29 -2.81 -2.85
CA ALA A 61 2.64 -3.92 -2.17
C ALA A 61 2.64 -3.75 -0.65
N MET A 62 3.59 -2.99 -0.10
CA MET A 62 3.75 -2.74 1.34
C MET A 62 3.61 -4.02 2.17
N ALA A 63 4.36 -5.06 1.78
CA ALA A 63 4.20 -6.37 2.41
C ALA A 63 4.44 -6.30 3.92
N MET A 64 3.61 -7.00 4.69
CA MET A 64 3.68 -7.03 6.15
C MET A 64 3.21 -8.37 6.70
N LYS A 65 3.48 -8.60 8.00
CA LYS A 65 3.15 -9.85 8.71
C LYS A 65 3.60 -11.12 7.97
N CYS A 66 4.79 -11.05 7.39
CA CYS A 66 5.35 -12.13 6.60
C CYS A 66 5.78 -13.31 7.47
N THR A 67 5.40 -14.51 7.06
CA THR A 67 5.82 -15.78 7.64
C THR A 67 6.47 -16.65 6.58
N CYS A 68 7.39 -17.50 7.01
CA CYS A 68 8.08 -18.47 6.18
C CYS A 68 7.74 -19.86 6.67
N GLN A 69 7.31 -20.73 5.76
CA GLN A 69 7.03 -22.14 6.02
C GLN A 69 7.91 -23.00 5.10
N ALA A 70 8.79 -23.82 5.68
CA ALA A 70 9.58 -24.77 4.89
C ALA A 70 8.64 -25.83 4.28
N LEU A 71 8.86 -26.16 3.02
CA LEU A 71 8.17 -27.22 2.28
C LEU A 71 9.13 -28.40 2.05
N GLN A 72 8.57 -29.49 1.53
CA GLN A 72 9.39 -30.59 1.00
C GLN A 72 10.13 -30.13 -0.26
N SER A 73 11.22 -30.81 -0.62
CA SER A 73 11.97 -30.54 -1.86
C SER A 73 12.79 -29.24 -1.92
N ASN A 74 13.30 -28.75 -0.78
CA ASN A 74 14.15 -27.54 -0.72
C ASN A 74 13.42 -26.28 -1.25
N GLU A 75 12.15 -26.15 -0.91
CA GLU A 75 11.33 -24.98 -1.18
C GLU A 75 10.77 -24.41 0.13
N ARG A 76 10.38 -23.13 0.09
CA ARG A 76 9.70 -22.45 1.18
C ARG A 76 8.54 -21.62 0.67
N LEU A 77 7.46 -21.64 1.43
CA LEU A 77 6.26 -20.85 1.20
C LEU A 77 6.32 -19.57 2.04
N CYS A 78 6.33 -18.43 1.36
CA CYS A 78 6.18 -17.12 1.95
C CYS A 78 4.71 -16.74 2.00
N LYS A 79 4.20 -16.37 3.17
CA LYS A 79 2.83 -15.85 3.36
C LYS A 79 2.92 -14.47 3.97
N CYS A 80 2.41 -13.45 3.27
CA CYS A 80 2.37 -12.07 3.75
C CYS A 80 0.97 -11.48 3.56
N LEU A 81 0.75 -10.34 4.19
CA LEU A 81 -0.32 -9.42 3.81
C LEU A 81 0.27 -8.34 2.91
N ILE A 82 -0.40 -8.01 1.80
CA ILE A 82 -0.03 -6.90 0.92
C ILE A 82 -1.25 -5.99 0.72
N VAL A 83 -1.04 -4.77 0.24
CA VAL A 83 -2.14 -3.92 -0.24
C VAL A 83 -2.93 -4.68 -1.30
N CYS A 84 -4.24 -4.80 -1.08
CA CYS A 84 -5.15 -5.46 -2.02
C CYS A 84 -5.01 -4.84 -3.42
N ARG A 85 -4.93 -5.68 -4.43
CA ARG A 85 -4.88 -5.27 -5.84
C ARG A 85 -6.26 -5.53 -6.44
N GLU A 86 -6.72 -4.57 -7.23
CA GLU A 86 -7.97 -4.67 -8.02
C GLU A 86 -7.88 -5.78 -9.07
#